data_AF-V6SUM9-F1
#
_entry.id   AF-V6SUM9-F1
#
_cell.length_a   1.000
_cell.length_b   1.000
_cell.length_c   1.000
_cell.angle_alpha   90.00
_cell.angle_beta   90.00
_cell.angle_gamma   90.00
#
_symmetry.space_group_name_H-M   'P 1'
#
loop_
_entity.id
_entity.type
_entity.pdbx_description
1 polymer ?
#
loop_
_entity_poly.entity_id
_entity_poly.type
_entity_poly.pdbx_seq_one_letter_code
_entity_poly.pdbx_strand_id
1 'polypeptide(L)' 'MSELNPEEKSKTTRSKLVAKNFDFDFFTSVYQTKSGNTYYFLYDQGYRAIENDGFILVKKDN' A
#
# COMPACT_ATOMS: atom_id res chain seq x y z
N MET A 1 -15.99 9.12 -14.72
CA MET A 1 -15.48 7.74 -14.55
C MET A 1 -15.06 7.58 -13.09
N SER A 2 -16.05 7.61 -12.21
CA SER A 2 -15.86 7.73 -10.76
C SER A 2 -16.31 6.44 -10.06
N GLU A 3 -16.12 5.29 -10.73
CA GLU A 3 -16.83 4.04 -10.41
C GLU A 3 -15.92 2.82 -10.20
N LEU A 4 -14.59 2.98 -10.19
CA LEU A 4 -13.67 1.85 -9.96
C LEU A 4 -12.83 1.93 -8.66
N ASN A 5 -13.16 2.87 -7.78
CA ASN A 5 -12.59 2.97 -6.44
C ASN A 5 -13.71 2.93 -5.38
N PRO A 6 -14.47 1.84 -5.21
CA PRO A 6 -15.34 1.71 -4.05
C PRO A 6 -14.52 1.59 -2.74
N GLU A 7 -13.25 1.19 -2.82
CA GLU A 7 -12.37 1.10 -1.66
C GLU A 7 -11.04 1.81 -1.94
N GLU A 8 -10.89 2.99 -1.33
CA GLU A 8 -9.67 3.80 -1.22
C GLU A 8 -8.44 2.98 -0.74
N LYS A 9 -8.66 1.75 -0.26
CA LYS A 9 -7.68 0.83 0.34
C LYS A 9 -7.97 -0.60 -0.13
N SER A 10 -7.08 -1.19 -0.93
CA SER A 10 -7.16 -2.59 -1.37
C SER A 10 -6.25 -3.48 -0.53
N LYS A 11 -6.79 -4.55 0.06
CA LYS A 11 -6.02 -5.49 0.89
C LYS A 11 -5.44 -6.60 0.02
N THR A 12 -4.12 -6.63 -0.10
CA THR A 12 -3.34 -7.67 -0.78
C THR A 12 -2.46 -8.43 0.22
N THR A 13 -1.77 -9.47 -0.21
CA THR A 13 -0.82 -10.22 0.62
C THR A 13 0.57 -10.13 0.03
N ARG A 14 1.59 -10.31 0.88
CA ARG A 14 3.00 -10.26 0.45
C ARG A 14 3.25 -11.15 -0.75
N SER A 15 2.78 -12.39 -0.68
CA SER A 15 2.96 -13.42 -1.71
C SER A 15 2.41 -12.98 -3.07
N LYS A 16 1.32 -12.22 -3.10
CA LYS A 16 0.69 -11.79 -4.34
C LYS A 16 1.42 -10.62 -4.99
N LEU A 17 1.97 -9.72 -4.19
CA LEU A 17 2.81 -8.61 -4.64
C LEU A 17 4.19 -9.12 -5.09
N VAL A 18 4.82 -10.01 -4.32
CA VAL A 18 6.08 -10.67 -4.71
C VAL A 18 5.91 -11.47 -6.01
N ALA A 19 4.82 -12.23 -6.15
CA ALA A 19 4.51 -12.94 -7.40
C ALA A 19 4.27 -12.01 -8.60
N LYS A 20 3.91 -10.74 -8.33
CA LYS A 20 3.71 -9.69 -9.34
C LYS A 20 5.00 -8.92 -9.65
N ASN A 21 6.15 -9.31 -9.11
CA ASN A 21 7.39 -8.50 -9.15
C ASN A 21 7.15 -7.07 -8.65
N PHE A 22 6.38 -6.93 -7.57
CA PHE A 22 6.14 -5.63 -6.97
C PHE A 22 7.30 -5.25 -6.06
N ASP A 23 8.00 -4.17 -6.40
CA ASP A 23 9.10 -3.64 -5.61
C ASP A 23 8.60 -2.79 -4.45
N PHE A 24 8.67 -3.36 -3.25
CA PHE A 24 8.41 -2.66 -1.99
C PHE A 24 9.53 -1.69 -1.59
N ASP A 25 10.59 -1.60 -2.38
CA ASP A 25 11.67 -0.62 -2.21
C ASP A 25 11.43 0.63 -3.06
N PHE A 26 10.48 0.56 -4.01
CA PHE A 26 10.17 1.66 -4.90
C PHE A 26 9.09 2.54 -4.27
N PHE A 27 9.52 3.47 -3.41
CA PHE A 27 8.70 4.50 -2.80
C PHE A 27 9.43 5.85 -2.79
N THR A 28 8.69 6.94 -2.93
CA THR A 28 9.26 8.30 -2.86
C THR A 28 9.11 8.89 -1.46
N SER A 29 8.25 8.32 -0.63
CA SER A 29 7.98 8.79 0.71
C SER A 29 7.72 7.60 1.64
N VAL A 30 8.30 7.62 2.82
CA VAL A 30 8.04 6.65 3.88
C VAL A 30 7.44 7.39 5.07
N TYR A 31 6.39 6.83 5.65
CA TYR A 31 5.69 7.39 6.79
C TYR A 31 5.57 6.34 7.87
N GLN A 32 6.19 6.60 9.01
CA GLN A 32 6.12 5.71 10.17
C GLN A 32 5.15 6.30 11.20
N THR A 33 4.14 5.53 11.61
CA THR A 33 3.25 5.93 12.70
C THR A 33 3.93 5.73 14.04
N LYS A 34 3.55 6.55 15.03
CA LYS A 34 4.00 6.40 16.42
C LYS A 34 3.64 5.04 17.04
N SER A 35 2.68 4.32 16.46
CA SER A 35 2.31 2.96 16.84
C SER A 35 3.21 1.87 16.24
N GLY A 36 4.27 2.24 15.51
CA GLY A 36 5.24 1.29 14.93
C GLY A 36 4.87 0.78 13.53
N ASN A 37 3.88 1.38 12.85
CA ASN A 37 3.48 0.93 11.51
C ASN A 37 4.19 1.74 10.43
N THR A 38 4.80 1.05 9.47
CA THR A 38 5.48 1.69 8.34
C THR A 38 4.58 1.69 7.10
N TYR A 39 4.41 2.87 6.54
CA TYR A 39 3.69 3.13 5.30
C TYR A 39 4.68 3.62 4.27
N TYR A 40 4.55 3.11 3.07
CA TYR A 40 5.35 3.51 1.92
C TYR A 40 4.40 4.19 0.96
N PHE A 41 4.80 5.32 0.40
CA PHE A 41 4.01 6.15 -0.50
C PHE A 41 4.82 6.49 -1.74
N LEU A 42 4.15 6.48 -2.88
CA LEU A 42 4.67 6.65 -4.21
C LEU A 42 3.65 7.47 -5.00
N TYR A 43 3.86 8.78 -5.09
CA TYR A 43 2.89 9.73 -5.66
C TYR A 43 1.50 9.55 -5.03
N ASP A 44 0.53 9.07 -5.81
CA ASP A 44 -0.85 8.80 -5.40
C ASP A 44 -1.10 7.37 -4.92
N GLN A 45 -0.06 6.54 -4.77
CA GLN A 45 -0.21 5.16 -4.30
C GLN A 45 0.67 4.90 -3.09
N GLY A 46 0.10 4.38 -2.01
CA GLY A 46 0.85 3.88 -0.88
C GLY A 46 0.59 2.41 -0.61
N TYR A 47 1.44 1.79 0.19
CA TYR A 47 1.18 0.50 0.79
C TYR A 47 1.67 0.46 2.24
N ARG A 48 1.02 -0.37 3.05
CA ARG A 48 1.37 -0.58 4.45
C ARG A 48 1.33 -2.06 4.77
N ALA A 49 2.37 -2.56 5.42
CA ALA A 49 2.33 -3.88 6.02
C ALA A 49 1.39 -3.86 7.24
N ILE A 50 0.51 -4.84 7.33
CA ILE A 50 -0.31 -5.09 8.51
C ILE A 50 0.16 -6.35 9.21
N GLU A 51 -0.19 -6.49 10.49
CA GLU A 51 -0.11 -7.78 11.16
C GLU A 51 -0.89 -8.83 10.37
N ASN A 52 -0.36 -10.06 10.33
CA ASN A 52 -0.84 -11.22 9.55
C ASN A 52 -0.32 -11.35 8.09
N ASP A 53 0.89 -10.84 7.77
CA ASP A 53 1.54 -10.93 6.43
C ASP A 53 0.72 -10.29 5.28
N GLY A 54 -0.28 -9.50 5.65
CA GLY A 54 -1.11 -8.72 4.76
C GLY A 54 -0.45 -7.39 4.41
N PHE A 55 -0.72 -6.89 3.22
CA PHE A 55 -0.34 -5.57 2.77
C PHE A 55 -1.60 -4.83 2.34
N ILE A 56 -1.75 -3.58 2.78
CA ILE A 56 -2.83 -2.72 2.32
C ILE A 56 -2.24 -1.76 1.32
N LEU A 57 -2.68 -1.84 0.07
CA LEU A 57 -2.47 -0.81 -0.95
C LEU A 57 -3.49 0.29 -0.71
N VAL A 58 -3.05 1.53 -0.67
CA VAL A 58 -3.87 2.72 -0.49
C VAL A 58 -3.70 3.56 -1.74
N LYS A 59 -4.78 4.02 -2.36
CA LYS A 59 -4.69 5.01 -3.43
C LYS A 59 -5.15 6.34 -2.85
N LYS A 60 -4.31 7.37 -2.93
CA LYS A 60 -4.72 8.73 -2.66
C LYS A 60 -5.51 9.17 -3.89
N ASP A 61 -6.81 9.36 -3.72
CA ASP A 61 -7.66 10.00 -4.73
C ASP A 61 -7.53 11.51 -4.50
N ASN A 62 -7.30 12.28 -5.57
CA ASN A 62 -7.21 13.74 -5.54
C ASN A 62 -8.43 14.36 -6.22
#